data_AF-A0A3D0IEG5-F1
#
_entry.id   AF-A0A3D0IEG5-F1
#
_cell.length_a   1.000
_cell.length_b   1.000
_cell.length_c   1.000
_cell.angle_alpha   90.00
_cell.angle_beta   90.00
_cell.angle_gamma   90.00
#
_symmetry.space_group_name_H-M   'P 1'
#
loop_
_entity.id
_entity.type
_entity.pdbx_description
1 polymer ?
#
loop_
_entity_poly.entity_id
_entity_poly.type
_entity_poly.pdbx_seq_one_letter_code
_entity_poly.pdbx_strand_id
1 'polypeptide(L)'
;MPEKKLYITDTILRDAHQSQAATRMRIEDMLPACEVLDNMGYWSLECWGGATFDSCMRFLGEDPWERLRTLKKAMPKTPLQMLLRAQNLLGYRHYA
;
A
#
# COMPACT_ATOMS: atom_id res chain seq x y z
N MET A 1 13.10 29.27 12.19
CA MET A 1 11.73 28.70 12.13
C MET A 1 11.55 27.84 13.37
N PRO A 2 10.35 27.78 13.99
CA PRO A 2 10.12 26.87 15.11
C PRO A 2 10.38 25.43 14.67
N GLU A 3 10.89 24.61 15.58
CA GLU A 3 11.16 23.19 15.33
C GLU A 3 9.83 22.48 15.02
N LYS A 4 9.69 22.00 13.78
CA LYS A 4 8.50 21.28 13.31
C LYS A 4 8.83 19.80 13.23
N LYS A 5 8.00 18.97 13.86
CA LYS A 5 8.08 17.52 13.74
C LYS A 5 7.98 17.11 12.27
N LEU A 6 8.98 16.37 11.77
CA LEU A 6 8.96 15.74 10.46
C LEU A 6 8.05 14.51 10.52
N TYR A 7 7.20 14.37 9.51
CA TYR A 7 6.30 13.25 9.32
C TYR A 7 6.80 12.41 8.13
N ILE A 8 6.74 11.09 8.27
CA ILE A 8 7.25 10.13 7.27
C ILE A 8 6.12 9.20 6.84
N THR A 9 5.97 9.03 5.54
CA THR A 9 5.18 7.95 4.94
C THR A 9 6.12 6.87 4.47
N ASP A 10 5.88 5.65 4.90
CA ASP A 10 6.61 4.49 4.39
C ASP A 10 5.85 3.86 3.21
N THR A 11 6.60 3.45 2.19
CA THR A 11 6.08 2.92 0.91
C THR A 11 6.45 1.46 0.68
N ILE A 12 6.98 0.77 1.70
CA ILE A 12 7.48 -0.60 1.58
C ILE A 12 6.42 -1.58 1.08
N LEU A 13 5.15 -1.35 1.43
CA LEU A 13 4.02 -2.19 1.05
C LEU A 13 3.40 -1.84 -0.32
N ARG A 14 3.86 -0.77 -1.00
CA ARG A 14 3.35 -0.34 -2.32
C ARG A 14 4.48 0.01 -3.29
N ASP A 15 5.07 1.20 -3.18
CA ASP A 15 5.97 1.71 -4.22
C ASP A 15 7.35 1.05 -4.23
N ALA A 16 7.84 0.62 -3.06
CA ALA A 16 9.17 0.04 -2.95
C ALA A 16 9.29 -1.25 -3.78
N HIS A 17 8.40 -2.21 -3.57
CA HIS A 17 8.39 -3.45 -4.34
C HIS A 17 7.83 -3.26 -5.76
N GLN A 18 7.01 -2.22 -6.00
CA GLN A 18 6.64 -1.84 -7.36
C GLN A 18 7.88 -1.44 -8.18
N SER A 19 8.80 -0.69 -7.57
CA SER A 19 10.02 -0.22 -8.22
C SER A 19 11.11 -1.30 -8.29
N GLN A 20 11.29 -2.09 -7.23
CA GLN A 20 12.43 -3.03 -7.11
C GLN A 20 12.08 -4.48 -7.47
N ALA A 21 10.81 -4.86 -7.44
CA ALA A 21 10.38 -6.25 -7.55
C ALA A 21 9.11 -6.43 -8.40
N ALA A 22 8.90 -5.56 -9.39
CA ALA A 22 7.80 -5.61 -10.37
C ALA A 22 6.41 -5.83 -9.72
N THR A 23 6.20 -5.25 -8.54
CA THR A 23 4.95 -5.30 -7.79
C THR A 23 4.56 -6.72 -7.34
N ARG A 24 5.53 -7.59 -7.03
CA ARG A 24 5.29 -9.03 -6.76
C ARG A 24 5.26 -9.45 -5.30
N MET A 25 5.28 -8.51 -4.35
CA MET A 25 5.12 -8.86 -2.93
C MET A 25 3.72 -9.42 -2.67
N ARG A 26 3.65 -10.62 -2.11
CA ARG A 26 2.40 -11.31 -1.74
C ARG A 26 1.91 -10.85 -0.38
N ILE A 27 0.62 -11.02 -0.12
CA ILE A 27 0.06 -10.67 1.20
C ILE A 27 0.73 -11.47 2.33
N GLU A 28 1.06 -12.73 2.11
CA GLU A 28 1.74 -13.59 3.10
C GLU A 28 3.12 -13.06 3.52
N ASP A 29 3.83 -12.37 2.62
CA ASP A 29 5.12 -11.73 2.91
C ASP A 29 4.95 -10.39 3.66
N MET A 30 3.80 -9.73 3.49
CA MET A 30 3.51 -8.44 4.13
C MET A 30 3.11 -8.61 5.60
N LEU A 31 2.32 -9.64 5.91
CA LEU A 31 1.70 -9.81 7.24
C LEU A 31 2.70 -9.88 8.41
N PRO A 32 3.84 -10.59 8.31
CA PRO A 32 4.82 -10.66 9.40
C PRO A 32 5.39 -9.28 9.80
N ALA A 33 5.43 -8.32 8.87
CA ALA A 33 5.95 -6.99 9.14
C ALA A 33 4.90 -6.00 9.67
N CYS A 34 3.60 -6.32 9.56
CA CYS A 34 2.51 -5.38 9.84
C CYS A 34 2.53 -4.83 11.27
N GLU A 35 2.78 -5.67 12.28
CA GLU A 35 2.83 -5.21 13.67
C GLU A 35 3.97 -4.21 13.91
N VAL A 36 5.14 -4.46 13.36
CA VAL A 36 6.30 -3.56 13.48
C VAL A 36 6.01 -2.23 12.77
N LEU A 37 5.45 -2.29 11.56
CA LEU A 37 5.10 -1.11 10.78
C LEU A 37 4.03 -0.26 11.48
N ASP A 38 2.99 -0.89 12.05
CA ASP A 38 1.89 -0.19 12.71
C ASP A 38 2.29 0.49 14.02
N ASN A 39 3.39 0.05 14.64
CA ASN A 39 3.93 0.62 15.88
C ASN A 39 5.05 1.64 15.64
N MET A 40 5.52 1.83 14.41
CA MET A 40 6.65 2.71 14.09
C MET A 40 6.34 4.20 14.25
N GLY A 41 5.05 4.57 14.19
CA GLY A 41 4.62 5.97 14.29
C GLY A 41 4.72 6.75 12.98
N TYR A 42 4.61 6.06 11.84
CA TYR A 42 4.49 6.70 10.53
C TYR A 42 3.25 7.60 10.44
N TRP A 43 3.34 8.63 9.61
CA TRP A 43 2.18 9.47 9.30
C TRP A 43 1.16 8.71 8.45
N SER A 44 1.64 7.88 7.53
CA SER A 44 0.82 6.91 6.80
C SER A 44 1.68 5.74 6.32
N LEU A 45 1.02 4.62 6.02
CA LEU A 45 1.62 3.49 5.30
C LEU A 45 0.97 3.40 3.93
N GLU A 46 1.76 3.61 2.89
CA GLU A 46 1.28 3.43 1.53
C GLU A 46 1.30 1.94 1.16
N CYS A 47 0.12 1.37 0.99
CA CYS A 47 -0.04 -0.08 0.86
C CYS A 47 -1.04 -0.50 -0.23
N TRP A 48 -1.57 0.44 -1.02
CA TRP A 48 -2.59 0.14 -2.01
C TRP A 48 -2.57 1.10 -3.22
N GLY A 49 -3.32 0.75 -4.26
CA GLY A 49 -3.36 1.51 -5.51
C GLY A 49 -2.10 1.34 -6.36
N GLY A 50 -1.88 2.25 -7.30
CA GLY A 50 -0.83 2.08 -8.32
C GLY A 50 -0.98 0.76 -9.08
N ALA A 51 0.12 0.04 -9.30
CA ALA A 51 0.10 -1.25 -10.00
C ALA A 51 -0.30 -2.44 -9.12
N THR A 52 -0.48 -2.24 -7.81
CA THR A 52 -0.82 -3.36 -6.90
C THR A 52 -2.17 -3.98 -7.23
N PHE A 53 -3.14 -3.17 -7.68
CA PHE A 53 -4.47 -3.65 -8.05
C PHE A 53 -4.43 -4.64 -9.22
N ASP A 54 -3.76 -4.29 -10.32
CA ASP A 54 -3.54 -5.19 -11.46
C ASP A 54 -2.69 -6.40 -11.06
N SER A 55 -1.61 -6.19 -10.30
CA SER A 55 -0.70 -7.28 -9.93
C SER A 55 -1.37 -8.36 -9.09
N CYS A 56 -2.21 -7.97 -8.13
CA CYS A 56 -3.01 -8.90 -7.32
C CYS A 56 -3.79 -9.87 -8.22
N MET A 57 -4.57 -9.33 -9.15
CA MET A 57 -5.45 -10.12 -10.01
C MET A 57 -4.69 -10.89 -11.09
N ARG A 58 -3.68 -10.27 -11.70
CA ARG A 58 -3.02 -10.78 -12.91
C ARG A 58 -1.90 -11.77 -12.63
N PHE A 59 -1.16 -11.59 -11.53
CA PHE A 59 0.07 -12.33 -11.27
C PHE A 59 0.10 -13.07 -9.94
N LEU A 60 -0.60 -12.55 -8.92
CA LEU A 60 -0.52 -13.10 -7.57
C LEU A 60 -1.67 -14.05 -7.24
N GLY A 61 -2.79 -13.96 -7.96
CA GLY A 61 -3.98 -14.75 -7.66
C GLY A 61 -4.67 -14.27 -6.38
N GLU A 62 -4.60 -12.97 -6.10
CA GLU A 62 -5.15 -12.34 -4.90
C GLU A 62 -6.26 -11.36 -5.25
N ASP A 63 -7.26 -11.25 -4.37
CA ASP A 63 -8.24 -10.17 -4.45
C ASP A 63 -7.65 -8.88 -3.84
N PRO A 64 -7.55 -7.77 -4.60
CA PRO A 64 -6.94 -6.54 -4.10
C PRO A 64 -7.75 -5.88 -2.97
N TRP A 65 -9.07 -6.10 -2.90
CA TRP A 65 -9.91 -5.61 -1.82
C TRP A 65 -9.72 -6.43 -0.55
N GLU A 66 -9.57 -7.74 -0.67
CA GLU A 66 -9.32 -8.61 0.47
C GLU A 66 -7.93 -8.41 1.05
N ARG A 67 -6.94 -8.13 0.19
CA ARG A 67 -5.62 -7.64 0.61
C ARG A 67 -5.75 -6.37 1.46
N LEU A 68 -6.53 -5.38 1.02
CA LEU A 68 -6.74 -4.14 1.77
C LEU A 68 -7.42 -4.37 3.13
N ARG A 69 -8.47 -5.20 3.18
CA ARG A 69 -9.17 -5.54 4.45
C ARG A 69 -8.23 -6.26 5.42
N THR A 70 -7.42 -7.18 4.91
CA THR A 70 -6.44 -7.93 5.71
C THR A 70 -5.38 -7.00 6.29
N LEU A 71 -4.80 -6.11 5.47
CA LEU A 71 -3.84 -5.11 5.94
C LEU A 71 -4.47 -4.15 6.95
N LYS A 72 -5.73 -3.71 6.75
CA LYS A 72 -6.40 -2.84 7.71
C LYS A 72 -6.67 -3.52 9.06
N LYS A 73 -6.95 -4.82 9.05
CA LYS A 73 -7.08 -5.62 10.27
C LYS A 73 -5.74 -5.78 10.99
N ALA A 74 -4.65 -5.97 10.25
CA ALA A 74 -3.31 -6.15 10.80
C ALA A 74 -2.65 -4.84 11.28
N MET A 75 -3.03 -3.69 10.70
CA MET A 75 -2.49 -2.37 11.01
C MET A 75 -3.61 -1.38 11.39
N PRO A 76 -4.24 -1.53 12.58
CA PRO A 76 -5.35 -0.68 12.98
C PRO A 76 -4.95 0.77 13.32
N LYS A 77 -3.72 1.03 13.78
CA LYS A 77 -3.30 2.32 14.35
C LYS A 77 -2.91 3.35 13.29
N THR A 78 -2.22 2.91 12.26
CA THR A 78 -1.61 3.78 11.25
C THR A 78 -2.57 4.03 10.09
N PRO A 79 -2.71 5.28 9.60
CA PRO A 79 -3.48 5.57 8.40
C PRO A 79 -2.93 4.82 7.18
N LEU A 80 -3.80 4.13 6.44
CA LEU A 80 -3.44 3.50 5.19
C LEU A 80 -3.59 4.51 4.04
N GLN A 81 -2.61 4.53 3.15
CA GLN A 81 -2.57 5.42 2.00
C GLN A 81 -2.54 4.63 0.68
N MET A 82 -3.10 5.22 -0.36
CA MET A 82 -3.04 4.70 -1.72
C MET A 82 -2.62 5.76 -2.73
N LEU A 83 -2.07 5.29 -3.86
CA LEU A 83 -1.92 6.09 -5.07
C LEU A 83 -3.14 5.89 -5.99
N LEU A 84 -3.85 6.97 -6.34
CA LEU A 84 -4.99 6.97 -7.24
C LEU A 84 -4.75 7.91 -8.44
N ARG A 85 -4.97 7.44 -9.66
CA ARG A 85 -4.70 8.19 -10.90
C ARG A 85 -5.91 8.97 -11.41
N ALA A 86 -6.43 9.91 -10.62
CA ALA A 86 -7.53 10.81 -11.00
C ALA A 86 -8.65 10.06 -11.79
N GLN A 87 -9.01 10.54 -12.98
CA GLN A 87 -10.08 9.97 -13.82
C GLN A 87 -9.82 8.53 -14.30
N ASN A 88 -8.56 8.07 -14.26
CA ASN A 88 -8.21 6.69 -14.62
C ASN A 88 -8.27 5.75 -13.43
N LEU A 89 -8.47 6.26 -12.21
CA LEU A 89 -8.52 5.47 -10.98
C LEU A 89 -7.31 4.53 -10.85
N LEU A 90 -7.51 3.23 -11.05
CA LEU A 90 -6.50 2.17 -11.04
C LEU A 90 -6.36 1.45 -12.40
N GLY A 91 -7.06 1.93 -13.42
CA GLY A 91 -7.06 1.38 -14.77
C GLY A 91 -6.17 2.15 -15.75
N TYR A 92 -6.22 1.70 -17.00
CA TYR A 92 -5.39 2.22 -18.09
C TYR A 92 -6.16 3.11 -19.08
N ARG A 93 -7.41 3.46 -18.76
CA ARG A 93 -8.28 4.35 -19.56
C ARG A 93 -9.13 5.24 -18.65
N HIS A 94 -9.72 6.29 -19.22
CA HIS A 94 -10.67 7.13 -18.52
C HIS A 94 -11.95 6.36 -18.19
N TYR A 95 -12.46 6.59 -16.98
CA TYR A 95 -13.79 6.13 -16.54
C TYR A 95 -14.82 7.26 -16.67
N ALA A 96 -16.09 6.87 -16.74
CA ALA A 96 -17.26 7.76 -16.89
C ALA A 96 -17.66 8.40 -15.56
#